data_AF-A0A291DY57-F1
#
_entry.id   AF-A0A291DY57-F1
#
_cell.length_a   1.000
_cell.length_b   1.000
_cell.length_c   1.000
_cell.angle_alpha   90.00
_cell.angle_beta   90.00
_cell.angle_gamma   90.00
#
_symmetry.space_group_name_H-M   'P 1'
#
loop_
_entity.id
_entity.type
_entity.pdbx_description
1 polymer ?
#
loop_
_entity_poly.entity_id
_entity_poly.type
_entity_poly.pdbx_seq_one_letter_code
_entity_poly.pdbx_strand_id
1 'polypeptide(L)'
;MKCFSVWDCFWMSDSKKLKRLKKNLQIKFEPENAKPVAHYKSFFMETTPTIEEKRDLSGYVSDFMGTGEPGILVHGSSIVKISIVMEGIREYGDDVCGKYHTPREFYHYLIRRHSLDLAKDKRPLHLICCYSGMAKENSGKLSIAQELANITQRKIWAYGGYEKVRSLTGGLFLMINNTDEITNTNKVKLEPKLIEPHRPEFIRIKTNSSCRC
;
A
#
# COMPACT_ATOMS: atom_id res chain seq x y z
N MET A 1 -10.09 45.26 29.94
CA MET A 1 -10.10 44.81 28.52
C MET A 1 -9.75 43.33 28.47
N LYS A 2 -10.71 42.48 28.09
CA LYS A 2 -10.49 41.09 27.70
C LYS A 2 -11.26 40.89 26.39
N CYS A 3 -10.53 40.77 25.27
CA CYS A 3 -11.10 40.28 24.02
C CYS A 3 -11.13 38.76 24.09
N PHE A 4 -12.32 38.16 24.10
CA PHE A 4 -12.52 36.77 23.74
C PHE A 4 -12.90 36.72 22.25
N SER A 5 -12.17 35.93 21.48
CA SER A 5 -12.31 35.79 20.03
C SER A 5 -13.49 34.90 19.63
N VAL A 6 -14.13 35.28 18.53
CA VAL A 6 -15.37 34.75 17.95
C VAL A 6 -15.17 33.40 17.24
N TRP A 7 -14.85 32.33 17.97
CA TRP A 7 -14.65 30.99 17.35
C TRP A 7 -15.35 29.81 18.03
N ASP A 8 -16.23 30.04 19.01
CA ASP A 8 -16.93 28.95 19.72
C ASP A 8 -18.45 28.91 19.46
N CYS A 9 -18.92 29.08 18.23
CA CYS A 9 -20.36 29.08 17.94
C CYS A 9 -20.86 28.30 16.71
N PHE A 10 -20.12 27.33 16.17
CA PHE A 10 -20.62 26.59 14.97
C PHE A 10 -20.62 25.05 15.01
N TRP A 11 -20.62 24.41 16.19
CA TRP A 11 -20.68 22.93 16.27
C TRP A 11 -21.60 22.32 17.33
N MET A 12 -22.62 23.03 17.81
CA MET A 12 -23.56 22.48 18.82
C MET A 12 -25.05 22.45 18.41
N SER A 13 -25.40 22.65 17.14
CA SER A 13 -26.80 22.73 16.71
C SER A 13 -27.43 21.46 16.12
N ASP A 14 -26.70 20.37 15.87
CA ASP A 14 -27.26 19.30 15.02
C ASP A 14 -27.32 17.87 15.58
N SER A 15 -27.13 17.65 16.89
CA SER A 15 -27.33 16.30 17.45
C SER A 15 -28.78 15.82 17.34
N LYS A 16 -29.77 16.73 17.51
CA LYS A 16 -31.20 16.42 17.36
C LYS A 16 -31.61 16.25 15.90
N LYS A 17 -31.07 17.06 14.99
CA LYS A 17 -31.34 16.97 13.54
C LYS A 17 -30.74 15.70 12.94
N LEU A 18 -29.51 15.36 13.34
CA LEU A 18 -28.87 14.09 12.98
C LEU A 18 -29.63 12.88 13.54
N LYS A 19 -30.10 12.94 14.80
CA LYS A 19 -30.95 11.88 15.38
C LYS A 19 -32.27 11.73 14.61
N ARG A 20 -32.89 12.83 14.16
CA ARG A 20 -34.15 12.81 13.41
C ARG A 20 -33.96 12.27 11.98
N LEU A 21 -32.86 12.63 11.31
CA LEU A 21 -32.44 12.06 10.02
C LEU A 21 -32.18 10.55 10.15
N LYS A 22 -31.41 10.12 11.16
CA LYS A 22 -31.16 8.69 11.42
C LYS A 22 -32.44 7.90 11.65
N LYS A 23 -33.42 8.48 12.37
CA LYS A 23 -34.73 7.85 12.64
C LYS A 23 -35.60 7.74 11.39
N ASN A 24 -35.56 8.73 10.51
CA ASN A 24 -36.38 8.76 9.29
C ASN A 24 -35.79 7.95 8.14
N LEU A 25 -34.46 7.78 8.10
CA LEU A 25 -33.80 7.14 6.97
C LEU A 25 -33.82 5.60 7.03
N GLN A 26 -34.25 4.98 8.15
CA GLN A 26 -34.16 3.52 8.37
C GLN A 26 -32.80 2.92 7.94
N ILE A 27 -31.72 3.71 7.93
CA ILE A 27 -30.41 3.25 7.52
C ILE A 27 -29.88 2.39 8.67
N LYS A 28 -29.90 1.06 8.46
CA LYS A 28 -29.16 0.13 9.28
C LYS A 28 -27.68 0.36 8.98
N PHE A 29 -27.02 1.18 9.79
CA PHE A 29 -25.59 1.48 9.64
C PHE A 29 -24.70 0.25 9.86
N GLU A 30 -25.24 -0.75 10.56
CA GLU A 30 -24.59 -2.03 10.83
C GLU A 30 -25.56 -3.17 10.46
N PRO A 31 -25.74 -3.46 9.17
CA PRO A 31 -26.54 -4.60 8.75
C PRO A 31 -25.99 -5.89 9.36
N GLU A 32 -26.87 -6.78 9.79
CA GLU A 32 -26.46 -8.15 10.10
C GLU A 32 -25.84 -8.75 8.83
N ASN A 33 -24.61 -9.25 8.95
CA ASN A 33 -23.79 -9.76 7.84
C ASN A 33 -23.23 -8.70 6.87
N ALA A 34 -23.16 -7.42 7.28
CA ALA A 34 -22.44 -6.43 6.49
C ALA A 34 -20.96 -6.82 6.35
N LYS A 35 -20.49 -6.99 5.11
CA LYS A 35 -19.07 -7.18 4.85
C LYS A 35 -18.30 -5.92 5.30
N PRO A 36 -17.07 -6.06 5.83
CA PRO A 36 -16.22 -4.92 6.12
C PRO A 36 -16.12 -4.01 4.89
N VAL A 37 -16.22 -2.70 5.10
CA VAL A 37 -16.10 -1.74 4.00
C VAL A 37 -14.66 -1.77 3.48
N ALA A 38 -14.49 -2.23 2.25
CA ALA A 38 -13.23 -2.13 1.54
C ALA A 38 -12.92 -0.66 1.24
N HIS A 39 -11.67 -0.26 1.43
CA HIS A 39 -11.18 1.08 1.13
C HIS A 39 -9.81 1.01 0.47
N TYR A 40 -9.47 2.04 -0.28
CA TYR A 40 -8.13 2.20 -0.84
C TYR A 40 -7.55 3.57 -0.51
N LYS A 41 -6.24 3.68 -0.58
CA LYS A 41 -5.48 4.91 -0.41
C LYS A 41 -4.43 5.00 -1.49
N SER A 42 -4.62 5.90 -2.45
CA SER A 42 -3.64 6.18 -3.49
C SER A 42 -2.46 6.96 -2.89
N PHE A 43 -1.23 6.55 -3.22
CA PHE A 43 -0.01 7.30 -2.92
C PHE A 43 0.33 8.25 -4.07
N PHE A 44 -0.07 7.88 -5.29
CA PHE A 44 0.17 8.63 -6.51
C PHE A 44 -0.86 8.27 -7.59
N MET A 45 -1.33 9.28 -8.32
CA MET A 45 -2.28 9.15 -9.43
C MET A 45 -1.62 9.56 -10.75
N GLU A 46 -1.67 8.69 -11.75
CA GLU A 46 -1.31 9.03 -13.13
C GLU A 46 -2.56 9.08 -14.00
N THR A 47 -2.68 10.15 -14.78
CA THR A 47 -3.72 10.37 -15.77
C THR A 47 -3.12 10.25 -17.17
N THR A 48 -3.69 9.39 -18.01
CA THR A 48 -3.31 9.30 -19.42
C THR A 48 -4.28 10.13 -20.26
N PRO A 49 -3.81 11.02 -21.16
CA PRO A 49 -4.70 11.88 -21.96
C PRO A 49 -5.60 11.13 -22.95
N THR A 50 -5.28 9.88 -23.30
CA THR A 50 -5.85 9.20 -24.46
C THR A 50 -7.01 8.24 -24.18
N ILE A 51 -7.30 7.92 -22.92
CA ILE A 51 -8.46 7.10 -22.52
C ILE A 51 -8.86 7.60 -21.13
N GLU A 52 -10.17 7.79 -20.89
CA GLU A 52 -10.81 8.31 -19.66
C GLU A 52 -10.50 7.56 -18.34
N GLU A 53 -9.50 6.69 -18.33
CA GLU A 53 -9.10 5.87 -17.20
C GLU A 53 -7.93 6.53 -16.46
N LYS A 54 -8.24 7.16 -15.33
CA LYS A 54 -7.24 7.47 -14.30
C LYS A 54 -6.59 6.14 -13.87
N ARG A 55 -5.27 6.00 -14.04
CA ARG A 55 -4.55 4.82 -13.56
C ARG A 55 -4.01 5.12 -12.17
N ASP A 56 -4.69 4.60 -11.17
CA ASP A 56 -4.15 4.53 -9.80
C ASP A 56 -3.03 3.48 -9.76
N LEU A 57 -1.81 3.93 -10.06
CA LEU A 57 -0.67 3.03 -10.23
C LEU A 57 0.01 2.64 -8.92
N SER A 58 -0.21 3.36 -7.82
CA SER A 58 0.46 3.04 -6.55
C SER A 58 -0.35 3.43 -5.33
N GLY A 59 -0.49 2.51 -4.38
CA GLY A 59 -1.25 2.73 -3.16
C GLY A 59 -1.55 1.45 -2.37
N TYR A 60 -2.51 1.56 -1.48
CA TYR A 60 -2.96 0.53 -0.55
C TYR A 60 -4.43 0.20 -0.79
N VAL A 61 -4.81 -1.07 -0.68
CA VAL A 61 -6.20 -1.54 -0.60
C VAL A 61 -6.38 -2.37 0.67
N SER A 62 -7.53 -2.24 1.34
CA SER A 62 -7.79 -2.95 2.61
C SER A 62 -8.30 -4.39 2.44
N ASP A 63 -8.80 -4.68 1.25
CA ASP A 63 -9.32 -5.97 0.81
C ASP A 63 -8.85 -6.17 -0.64
N PHE A 64 -7.77 -6.92 -0.78
CA PHE A 64 -7.10 -7.17 -2.04
C PHE A 64 -7.85 -8.27 -2.78
N MET A 65 -8.51 -7.92 -3.89
CA MET A 65 -9.24 -8.86 -4.74
C MET A 65 -10.22 -9.78 -3.98
N GLY A 66 -10.82 -9.28 -2.90
CA GLY A 66 -11.87 -9.96 -2.14
C GLY A 66 -11.35 -11.06 -1.21
N THR A 67 -10.04 -11.10 -0.97
CA THR A 67 -9.38 -12.07 -0.08
C THR A 67 -9.67 -11.82 1.40
N GLY A 68 -10.11 -10.61 1.76
CA GLY A 68 -10.15 -10.15 3.14
C GLY A 68 -8.77 -9.81 3.71
N GLU A 69 -7.71 -9.76 2.89
CA GLU A 69 -6.34 -9.37 3.24
C GLU A 69 -5.97 -8.08 2.51
N PRO A 70 -5.18 -7.16 3.09
CA PRO A 70 -4.83 -5.93 2.38
C PRO A 70 -3.74 -6.14 1.33
N GLY A 71 -3.63 -5.19 0.42
CA GLY A 71 -2.63 -5.16 -0.64
C GLY A 71 -1.96 -3.80 -0.79
N ILE A 72 -0.73 -3.81 -1.30
CA ILE A 72 0.02 -2.64 -1.72
C ILE A 72 0.52 -2.86 -3.14
N LEU A 73 0.23 -1.89 -4.00
CA LEU A 73 0.79 -1.76 -5.33
C LEU A 73 1.78 -0.60 -5.30
N VAL A 74 3.06 -0.86 -5.62
CA VAL A 74 4.10 0.17 -5.74
C VAL A 74 5.16 -0.24 -6.74
N HIS A 75 5.85 0.73 -7.34
CA HIS A 75 6.98 0.41 -8.21
C HIS A 75 8.20 -0.07 -7.41
N GLY A 76 8.88 -1.08 -7.92
CA GLY A 76 10.18 -1.52 -7.45
C GLY A 76 11.24 -1.36 -8.53
N SER A 77 12.50 -1.27 -8.12
CA SER A 77 13.64 -1.22 -9.03
C SER A 77 14.54 -2.43 -8.87
N SER A 78 15.34 -2.71 -9.90
CA SER A 78 16.33 -3.79 -9.91
C SER A 78 17.39 -3.63 -8.81
N ILE A 79 17.58 -2.43 -8.27
CA ILE A 79 18.50 -2.20 -7.14
C ILE A 79 17.85 -2.45 -5.77
N VAL A 80 16.72 -3.15 -5.72
CA VAL A 80 16.00 -3.55 -4.49
C VAL A 80 15.53 -2.31 -3.70
N LYS A 81 15.03 -1.31 -4.41
CA LYS A 81 14.41 -0.12 -3.82
C LYS A 81 12.99 0.04 -4.33
N ILE A 82 12.13 0.57 -3.48
CA ILE A 82 10.75 0.95 -3.82
C ILE A 82 10.80 2.38 -4.35
N SER A 83 10.29 2.58 -5.56
CA SER A 83 10.14 3.93 -6.12
C SER A 83 8.77 4.47 -5.74
N ILE A 84 8.74 5.61 -5.08
CA ILE A 84 7.51 6.37 -4.85
C ILE A 84 7.64 7.68 -5.60
N VAL A 85 6.61 8.01 -6.37
CA VAL A 85 6.43 9.36 -6.88
C VAL A 85 5.94 10.22 -5.72
N MET A 86 6.76 11.20 -5.31
CA MET A 86 6.55 11.83 -4.00
C MET A 86 5.40 12.83 -3.93
N GLU A 87 4.81 13.27 -5.05
CA GLU A 87 3.63 14.15 -5.03
C GLU A 87 3.03 14.35 -6.44
N GLY A 88 1.71 14.56 -6.51
CA GLY A 88 1.00 15.08 -7.69
C GLY A 88 -0.04 14.18 -8.35
N ILE A 89 -0.87 14.79 -9.20
CA ILE A 89 -1.61 14.15 -10.29
C ILE A 89 -0.80 14.46 -11.55
N ARG A 90 -0.47 13.45 -12.37
CA ARG A 90 0.37 13.64 -13.56
C ARG A 90 -0.35 13.31 -14.86
N GLU A 91 -0.01 14.00 -15.94
CA GLU A 91 -0.25 13.53 -17.31
C GLU A 91 0.91 12.64 -17.81
N TYR A 92 0.59 11.50 -18.41
CA TYR A 92 1.57 10.56 -18.96
C TYR A 92 2.54 11.26 -19.94
N GLY A 93 3.82 11.36 -19.57
CA GLY A 93 4.85 12.04 -20.37
C GLY A 93 5.80 12.94 -19.57
N ASP A 94 5.36 13.52 -18.45
CA ASP A 94 6.19 14.45 -17.65
C ASP A 94 7.40 13.80 -16.92
N ASP A 95 8.57 14.42 -16.91
CA ASP A 95 9.71 13.90 -16.15
C ASP A 95 9.44 13.96 -14.62
N VAL A 96 9.24 12.80 -14.00
CA VAL A 96 8.98 12.70 -12.57
C VAL A 96 10.27 12.39 -11.81
N CYS A 97 10.60 13.25 -10.85
CA CYS A 97 11.61 12.94 -9.84
C CYS A 97 11.01 11.98 -8.80
N GLY A 98 11.02 10.68 -9.11
CA GLY A 98 10.69 9.62 -8.15
C GLY A 98 11.80 9.47 -7.11
N LYS A 99 11.45 9.21 -5.85
CA LYS A 99 12.44 8.90 -4.83
C LYS A 99 12.50 7.40 -4.61
N TYR A 100 13.72 6.88 -4.61
CA TYR A 100 13.98 5.49 -4.26
C TYR A 100 14.13 5.35 -2.75
N HIS A 101 13.28 4.52 -2.16
CA HIS A 101 13.27 4.16 -0.76
C HIS A 101 13.75 2.72 -0.57
N THR A 102 14.57 2.47 0.44
CA THR A 102 14.70 1.13 1.01
C THR A 102 13.34 0.67 1.59
N PRO A 103 13.11 -0.64 1.77
CA PRO A 103 11.87 -1.13 2.40
C PRO A 103 11.60 -0.51 3.79
N ARG A 104 12.65 -0.26 4.58
CA ARG A 104 12.54 0.46 5.87
C ARG A 104 12.11 1.91 5.70
N GLU A 105 12.73 2.65 4.79
CA GLU A 105 12.35 4.03 4.51
C GLU A 105 10.93 4.14 3.97
N PHE A 106 10.53 3.19 3.12
CA PHE A 106 9.16 3.08 2.60
C PHE A 106 8.15 2.89 3.74
N TYR A 107 8.41 1.95 4.64
CA TYR A 107 7.54 1.74 5.81
C TYR A 107 7.37 3.01 6.66
N HIS A 108 8.47 3.72 6.95
CA HIS A 108 8.40 4.98 7.69
C HIS A 108 7.73 6.10 6.90
N TYR A 109 7.89 6.14 5.58
CA TYR A 109 7.18 7.06 4.70
C TYR A 109 5.67 6.86 4.79
N LEU A 110 5.19 5.61 4.74
CA LEU A 110 3.76 5.30 4.84
C LEU A 110 3.15 5.78 6.17
N ILE A 111 3.86 5.59 7.28
CA ILE A 111 3.42 6.09 8.59
C ILE A 111 3.35 7.61 8.58
N ARG A 112 4.42 8.29 8.15
CA ARG A 112 4.53 9.75 8.24
C ARG A 112 3.61 10.48 7.29
N ARG A 113 3.50 10.02 6.03
CA ARG A 113 2.78 10.73 4.97
C ARG A 113 1.33 10.28 4.85
N HIS A 114 1.06 9.02 5.15
CA HIS A 114 -0.24 8.39 4.92
C HIS A 114 -0.89 7.82 6.18
N SER A 115 -0.31 8.00 7.37
CA SER A 115 -0.82 7.44 8.63
C SER A 115 -1.09 5.92 8.53
N LEU A 116 -0.33 5.23 7.68
CA LEU A 116 -0.51 3.82 7.37
C LEU A 116 0.62 3.01 8.01
N ASP A 117 0.33 2.41 9.16
CA ASP A 117 1.26 1.54 9.86
C ASP A 117 0.99 0.07 9.52
N LEU A 118 1.75 -0.45 8.57
CA LEU A 118 1.62 -1.83 8.08
C LEU A 118 1.85 -2.89 9.15
N ALA A 119 2.51 -2.55 10.26
CA ALA A 119 2.82 -3.50 11.33
C ALA A 119 1.62 -3.73 12.28
N LYS A 120 0.61 -2.86 12.27
CA LYS A 120 -0.58 -2.98 13.14
C LYS A 120 -1.54 -4.07 12.69
N ASP A 121 -1.72 -4.23 11.39
CA ASP A 121 -2.51 -5.31 10.81
C ASP A 121 -1.62 -6.54 10.58
N LYS A 122 -2.02 -7.68 11.15
CA LYS A 122 -1.24 -8.93 11.12
C LYS A 122 -1.72 -9.94 10.09
N ARG A 123 -2.84 -9.68 9.40
CA ARG A 123 -3.24 -10.46 8.22
C ARG A 123 -2.09 -10.47 7.20
N PRO A 124 -1.91 -11.46 6.34
CA PRO A 124 -0.90 -11.37 5.29
C PRO A 124 -1.08 -10.10 4.43
N LEU A 125 0.01 -9.57 3.88
CA LEU A 125 -0.02 -8.40 2.99
C LEU A 125 0.30 -8.83 1.56
N HIS A 126 -0.56 -8.51 0.61
CA HIS A 126 -0.26 -8.67 -0.81
C HIS A 126 0.67 -7.54 -1.26
N LEU A 127 1.86 -7.87 -1.78
CA LEU A 127 2.83 -6.91 -2.28
C LEU A 127 3.01 -7.10 -3.80
N ILE A 128 2.52 -6.12 -4.55
CA ILE A 128 2.66 -6.03 -5.98
C ILE A 128 3.74 -4.98 -6.25
N CYS A 129 4.95 -5.46 -6.43
CA CYS A 129 6.13 -4.63 -6.58
C CYS A 129 7.17 -5.35 -7.45
N CYS A 130 7.70 -4.66 -8.46
CA CYS A 130 8.74 -5.23 -9.32
C CYS A 130 9.96 -5.63 -8.49
N TYR A 131 10.58 -6.76 -8.85
CA TYR A 131 11.81 -7.26 -8.22
C TYR A 131 11.67 -7.54 -6.71
N SER A 132 10.45 -7.81 -6.23
CA SER A 132 10.19 -7.87 -4.79
C SER A 132 10.19 -9.27 -4.19
N GLY A 133 9.85 -10.30 -4.97
CA GLY A 133 9.66 -11.66 -4.44
C GLY A 133 10.95 -12.44 -4.25
N MET A 134 12.02 -12.10 -4.97
CA MET A 134 13.35 -12.70 -4.80
C MET A 134 14.45 -11.65 -4.86
N ALA A 135 15.54 -11.92 -4.13
CA ALA A 135 16.75 -11.11 -4.25
C ALA A 135 17.43 -11.38 -5.60
N LYS A 136 18.19 -10.39 -6.10
CA LYS A 136 19.09 -10.63 -7.22
C LYS A 136 20.07 -11.74 -6.85
N GLU A 137 20.23 -12.72 -7.73
CA GLU A 137 21.19 -13.80 -7.54
C GLU A 137 22.59 -13.25 -7.21
N ASN A 138 23.28 -13.93 -6.28
CA ASN A 138 24.64 -13.56 -5.82
C ASN A 138 24.79 -12.15 -5.22
N SER A 139 23.69 -11.47 -4.86
CA SER A 139 23.77 -10.13 -4.25
C SER A 139 24.05 -10.13 -2.75
N GLY A 140 23.82 -11.26 -2.07
CA GLY A 140 23.88 -11.35 -0.60
C GLY A 140 22.78 -10.56 0.13
N LYS A 141 21.87 -9.90 -0.60
CA LYS A 141 20.78 -9.07 -0.05
C LYS A 141 19.50 -9.87 0.12
N LEU A 142 18.59 -9.34 0.95
CA LEU A 142 17.21 -9.82 1.03
C LEU A 142 16.38 -9.23 -0.12
N SER A 143 15.28 -9.90 -0.47
CA SER A 143 14.28 -9.33 -1.37
C SER A 143 13.52 -8.20 -0.68
N ILE A 144 12.87 -7.32 -1.46
CA ILE A 144 12.02 -6.24 -0.91
C ILE A 144 10.95 -6.83 0.01
N ALA A 145 10.28 -7.90 -0.44
CA ALA A 145 9.24 -8.55 0.33
C ALA A 145 9.78 -9.16 1.63
N GLN A 146 10.95 -9.82 1.61
CA GLN A 146 11.53 -10.39 2.83
C GLN A 146 11.94 -9.30 3.82
N GLU A 147 12.53 -8.20 3.36
CA GLU A 147 12.90 -7.09 4.23
C GLU A 147 11.66 -6.43 4.84
N LEU A 148 10.61 -6.19 4.04
CA LEU A 148 9.36 -5.63 4.52
C LEU A 148 8.64 -6.56 5.51
N ALA A 149 8.64 -7.88 5.25
CA ALA A 149 8.11 -8.89 6.17
C ALA A 149 8.84 -8.83 7.52
N ASN A 150 10.18 -8.73 7.50
CA ASN A 150 11.00 -8.63 8.70
C ASN A 150 10.75 -7.32 9.48
N ILE A 151 10.59 -6.19 8.80
CA ILE A 151 10.31 -4.89 9.44
C ILE A 151 8.94 -4.89 10.11
N THR A 152 7.93 -5.41 9.43
CA THR A 152 6.54 -5.37 9.90
C THR A 152 6.16 -6.56 10.79
N GLN A 153 7.05 -7.57 10.86
CA GLN A 153 6.79 -8.86 11.51
C GLN A 153 5.45 -9.43 11.04
N ARG A 154 5.31 -9.54 9.71
CA ARG A 154 4.07 -9.83 9.00
C ARG A 154 4.36 -10.71 7.79
N LYS A 155 3.47 -11.66 7.49
CA LYS A 155 3.56 -12.48 6.27
C LYS A 155 3.26 -11.62 5.04
N ILE A 156 3.94 -11.89 3.94
CA ILE A 156 3.76 -11.15 2.68
C ILE A 156 3.52 -12.12 1.53
N TRP A 157 2.43 -11.93 0.80
CA TRP A 157 2.21 -12.54 -0.51
C TRP A 157 2.94 -11.70 -1.56
N ALA A 158 4.08 -12.19 -2.04
CA ALA A 158 4.84 -11.51 -3.09
C ALA A 158 4.50 -12.10 -4.46
N TYR A 159 4.30 -11.22 -5.45
CA TYR A 159 4.03 -11.61 -6.82
C TYR A 159 5.31 -11.50 -7.65
N GLY A 160 5.63 -12.57 -8.39
CA GLY A 160 6.87 -12.68 -9.17
C GLY A 160 8.12 -12.90 -8.30
N GLY A 161 9.28 -12.92 -8.93
CA GLY A 161 10.58 -13.04 -8.26
C GLY A 161 11.42 -11.78 -8.36
N TYR A 162 12.57 -11.91 -9.03
CA TYR A 162 13.42 -10.79 -9.42
C TYR A 162 13.10 -10.36 -10.86
N GLU A 163 11.86 -9.91 -11.09
CA GLU A 163 11.35 -9.54 -12.41
C GLU A 163 10.37 -8.36 -12.34
N LYS A 164 10.01 -7.79 -13.51
CA LYS A 164 8.98 -6.75 -13.59
C LYS A 164 7.59 -7.38 -13.46
N VAL A 165 6.74 -6.77 -12.63
CA VAL A 165 5.35 -7.16 -12.43
C VAL A 165 4.43 -5.99 -12.73
N ARG A 166 3.19 -6.28 -13.14
CA ARG A 166 2.17 -5.29 -13.44
C ARG A 166 0.78 -5.78 -13.10
N SER A 167 -0.08 -4.84 -12.74
CA SER A 167 -1.54 -4.96 -12.89
C SER A 167 -1.88 -4.86 -14.38
N LEU A 168 -2.78 -5.71 -14.87
CA LEU A 168 -3.09 -5.80 -16.29
C LEU A 168 -4.13 -4.77 -16.74
N THR A 169 -5.08 -4.41 -15.86
CA THR A 169 -6.32 -3.77 -16.28
C THR A 169 -6.61 -2.41 -15.66
N GLY A 170 -5.98 -1.97 -14.56
CA GLY A 170 -6.34 -0.65 -14.00
C GLY A 170 -5.83 -0.25 -12.62
N GLY A 171 -4.93 -1.02 -12.00
CA GLY A 171 -4.32 -0.67 -10.71
C GLY A 171 -5.28 -0.78 -9.53
N LEU A 172 -5.15 0.11 -8.54
CA LEU A 172 -5.86 -0.04 -7.24
C LEU A 172 -7.39 -0.13 -7.37
N PHE A 173 -7.98 0.61 -8.31
CA PHE A 173 -9.43 0.65 -8.51
C PHE A 173 -9.99 -0.71 -8.92
N LEU A 174 -9.29 -1.47 -9.76
CA LEU A 174 -9.75 -2.81 -10.14
C LEU A 174 -9.40 -3.85 -9.08
N MET A 175 -8.32 -3.64 -8.33
CA MET A 175 -7.97 -4.50 -7.19
C MET A 175 -9.05 -4.48 -6.10
N ILE A 176 -9.60 -3.31 -5.77
CA ILE A 176 -10.70 -3.19 -4.79
C ILE A 176 -12.04 -3.70 -5.33
N ASN A 177 -12.20 -3.73 -6.66
CA ASN A 177 -13.39 -4.27 -7.33
C ASN A 177 -13.27 -5.75 -7.72
N ASN A 178 -12.15 -6.41 -7.36
CA ASN A 178 -11.91 -7.84 -7.58
C ASN A 178 -11.87 -8.27 -9.05
N THR A 179 -11.42 -7.38 -9.94
CA THR A 179 -11.39 -7.61 -11.39
C THR A 179 -10.01 -7.46 -12.02
N ASP A 180 -8.96 -7.28 -11.22
CA ASP A 180 -7.58 -7.13 -11.70
C ASP A 180 -6.85 -8.47 -11.81
N GLU A 181 -5.76 -8.48 -12.56
CA GLU A 181 -4.84 -9.61 -12.67
C GLU A 181 -3.39 -9.15 -12.57
N ILE A 182 -2.59 -9.92 -11.82
CA ILE A 182 -1.15 -9.65 -11.66
C ILE A 182 -0.37 -10.49 -12.65
N THR A 183 0.41 -9.84 -13.52
CA THR A 183 1.20 -10.50 -14.56
C THR A 183 2.63 -9.99 -14.64
N ASN A 184 3.50 -10.73 -15.33
CA ASN A 184 4.81 -10.23 -15.74
C ASN A 184 4.74 -9.49 -17.09
N THR A 185 5.90 -9.03 -17.58
CA THR A 185 6.01 -8.32 -18.87
C THR A 185 5.57 -9.15 -20.08
N ASN A 186 5.55 -10.48 -19.95
CA ASN A 186 5.09 -11.40 -20.99
C ASN A 186 3.59 -11.70 -20.90
N LYS A 187 2.84 -11.00 -20.02
CA LYS A 187 1.41 -11.21 -19.74
C LYS A 187 1.10 -12.58 -19.13
N VAL A 188 2.10 -13.26 -18.58
CA VAL A 188 1.87 -14.50 -17.83
C VAL A 188 1.37 -14.13 -16.44
N LYS A 189 0.25 -14.73 -16.04
CA LYS A 189 -0.31 -14.59 -14.69
C LYS A 189 0.67 -15.10 -13.65
N LEU A 190 0.86 -14.32 -12.61
CA LEU A 190 1.79 -14.62 -11.53
C LEU A 190 1.03 -15.17 -10.33
N GLU A 191 1.42 -16.37 -9.89
CA GLU A 191 0.96 -16.92 -8.63
C GLU A 191 1.75 -16.31 -7.46
N PRO A 192 1.07 -15.93 -6.36
CA PRO A 192 1.76 -15.35 -5.22
C PRO A 192 2.57 -16.39 -4.45
N LYS A 193 3.72 -15.97 -3.94
CA LYS A 193 4.54 -16.75 -3.02
C LYS A 193 4.47 -16.16 -1.62
N LEU A 194 4.14 -17.01 -0.63
CA LEU A 194 4.16 -16.59 0.77
C LEU A 194 5.59 -16.42 1.25
N ILE A 195 5.87 -15.26 1.82
CA ILE A 195 7.12 -14.93 2.49
C ILE A 195 6.82 -14.71 3.96
N GLU A 196 7.51 -15.49 4.81
CA GLU A 196 7.38 -15.38 6.25
C GLU A 196 8.47 -14.48 6.84
N PRO A 197 8.17 -13.70 7.89
CA PRO A 197 9.19 -12.93 8.57
C PRO A 197 10.22 -13.87 9.22
N HIS A 198 11.50 -13.53 9.10
CA HIS A 198 12.53 -14.15 9.92
C HIS A 198 12.22 -13.89 11.40
N ARG A 199 12.45 -14.89 12.26
CA ARG A 199 12.26 -14.72 13.69
C ARG A 199 13.14 -13.56 14.19
N PRO A 200 12.66 -12.73 15.14
CA PRO A 200 13.39 -11.54 15.62
C PRO A 200 14.83 -11.83 16.08
N GLU A 201 15.07 -13.03 16.61
CA GLU A 201 16.37 -13.51 17.10
C GLU A 201 17.44 -13.56 15.99
N PHE A 202 17.06 -13.82 14.74
CA PHE A 202 17.99 -13.92 13.61
C PHE A 202 18.33 -12.56 12.97
N ILE A 203 17.64 -11.48 13.34
CA ILE A 203 17.87 -10.14 12.75
C ILE A 203 19.15 -9.49 13.32
N ARG A 204 19.55 -9.85 14.55
CA ARG A 204 20.73 -9.25 15.22
C ARG A 204 22.09 -9.74 14.71
N ILE A 205 22.16 -10.85 13.96
CA ILE A 205 23.44 -11.48 13.61
C ILE A 205 24.12 -10.78 12.41
N LYS A 206 23.39 -10.06 11.55
CA LYS A 206 23.96 -9.42 10.35
C LYS A 206 24.37 -7.96 10.49
N THR A 207 24.11 -7.29 11.62
CA THR A 207 24.49 -5.86 11.80
C THR A 207 25.86 -5.66 12.45
N ASN A 208 26.54 -6.73 12.89
CA ASN A 208 27.82 -6.63 13.61
C ASN A 208 29.04 -7.18 12.84
N SER A 209 28.92 -7.51 11.56
CA SER A 209 30.04 -8.06 10.77
C SER A 209 30.77 -7.02 9.90
N SER A 210 30.94 -5.78 10.39
CA SER A 210 31.94 -4.86 9.86
C SER A 210 32.49 -3.99 10.98
N CYS A 211 33.79 -4.18 11.24
CA CYS A 211 34.73 -3.45 12.11
C CYS A 211 35.31 -4.32 13.24
N ARG A 212 36.28 -5.16 12.86
CA ARG A 212 37.51 -5.35 13.63
C ARG A 212 38.68 -5.48 12.65
N CYS A 213 39.77 -4.81 13.04
CA CYS A 213 41.05 -4.60 12.38
C CYS A 213 41.07 -3.45 11.37
#